data_AF-A0A2Z6UZH0-F1
#
_entry.id   AF-A0A2Z6UZH0-F1
#
_cell.length_a   1.000
_cell.length_b   1.000
_cell.length_c   1.000
_cell.angle_alpha   90.00
_cell.angle_beta   90.00
_cell.angle_gamma   90.00
#
_symmetry.space_group_name_H-M   'P 1'
#
loop_
_entity.id
_entity.type
_entity.pdbx_description
1 polymer ?
#
loop_
_entity_poly.entity_id
_entity_poly.type
_entity_poly.pdbx_seq_one_letter_code
_entity_poly.pdbx_strand_id
1 'polypeptide(L)'
;MVQIDAHGDMLFEYEGSHHNHACVMHRVLEMGLPTLPVGIRAICREEAELIAKQQIPVICDRDIAGDAELCCFRQHNCAYLVK
;
A
#
# COMPACT_ATOMS: atom_id res chain seq x y z
N MET A 1 1.10 -10.78 6.08
CA MET A 1 -0.27 -10.69 5.56
C MET A 1 -0.21 -10.31 4.09
N VAL A 2 -0.98 -10.98 3.25
CA VAL A 2 -1.22 -10.54 1.87
C VAL A 2 -2.53 -9.76 1.88
N GLN A 3 -2.47 -8.50 1.47
CA GLN A 3 -3.64 -7.62 1.34
C GLN A 3 -3.95 -7.51 -0.15
N ILE A 4 -5.14 -7.93 -0.57
CA ILE A 4 -5.61 -7.76 -1.93
C ILE A 4 -6.65 -6.64 -1.90
N ASP A 5 -6.27 -5.45 -2.33
CA ASP A 5 -7.13 -4.26 -2.30
C ASP A 5 -6.74 -3.28 -3.41
N ALA A 6 -7.64 -2.34 -3.72
CA ALA A 6 -7.33 -1.18 -4.55
C ALA A 6 -6.60 -0.07 -3.78
N HIS A 7 -6.83 -0.01 -2.46
CA HIS A 7 -6.40 1.07 -1.57
C HIS A 7 -5.26 0.63 -0.66
N GLY A 8 -4.46 1.60 -0.21
CA GLY A 8 -3.38 1.34 0.75
C GLY A 8 -3.91 0.97 2.15
N ASP A 9 -4.99 1.63 2.58
CA ASP A 9 -5.57 1.55 3.93
C ASP A 9 -4.52 1.82 5.04
N MET A 10 -3.52 2.63 4.71
CA MET A 10 -2.32 2.89 5.51
C MET A 10 -2.33 4.28 6.18
N LEU A 11 -3.45 5.00 6.15
CA LEU A 11 -3.57 6.28 6.85
C LEU A 11 -3.41 6.09 8.35
N PHE A 12 -2.73 7.04 9.00
CA PHE A 12 -2.62 7.00 10.46
C PHE A 12 -4.00 7.19 11.13
N GLU A 13 -4.79 8.14 10.62
CA GLU A 13 -6.14 8.48 11.07
C GLU A 13 -6.97 8.95 9.88
N TYR A 14 -8.25 8.58 9.85
CA TYR A 14 -9.21 9.09 8.87
C TYR A 14 -10.55 9.39 9.55
N GLU A 15 -11.10 10.58 9.27
CA GLU A 15 -12.33 11.10 9.88
C GLU A 15 -12.34 11.03 11.43
N GLY A 16 -11.19 11.29 12.06
CA GLY A 16 -11.07 11.31 13.52
C GLY A 16 -10.93 9.94 14.18
N SER A 17 -10.68 8.87 13.41
CA SER A 17 -10.59 7.51 13.95
C SER A 17 -9.40 6.72 13.39
N HIS A 18 -8.63 6.09 14.28
CA HIS A 18 -7.60 5.11 13.93
C HIS A 18 -8.18 3.73 13.55
N HIS A 19 -9.47 3.50 13.81
CA HIS A 19 -10.19 2.25 13.50
C HIS A 19 -11.05 2.37 12.24
N ASN A 20 -10.83 3.41 11.43
CA ASN A 20 -11.45 3.53 10.12
C ASN A 20 -10.91 2.45 9.17
N HIS A 21 -11.70 2.02 8.18
CA HIS A 21 -11.28 1.02 7.20
C HIS A 21 -10.02 1.46 6.44
N ALA A 22 -9.88 2.77 6.17
CA ALA A 22 -8.73 3.35 5.51
C ALA A 22 -7.45 3.39 6.38
N CYS A 23 -7.50 2.88 7.61
CA CYS A 23 -6.39 2.90 8.58
C CYS A 23 -5.96 1.49 9.04
N VAL A 24 -6.66 0.43 8.62
CA VAL A 24 -6.47 -0.92 9.16
C VAL A 24 -5.04 -1.41 8.93
N MET A 25 -4.46 -1.11 7.77
CA MET A 25 -3.12 -1.56 7.42
C MET A 25 -2.04 -0.83 8.20
N HIS A 26 -2.28 0.43 8.58
CA HIS A 26 -1.36 1.15 9.46
C HIS A 26 -1.20 0.42 10.81
N ARG A 27 -2.30 -0.10 11.36
CA ARG A 27 -2.28 -0.88 12.62
C ARG A 27 -1.50 -2.19 12.46
N VAL A 28 -1.64 -2.85 11.31
CA VAL A 28 -0.89 -4.09 11.00
C VAL A 28 0.61 -3.80 10.89
N LEU A 29 0.99 -2.67 10.29
CA LEU A 29 2.38 -2.24 10.19
C LEU A 29 2.99 -1.89 11.56
N GLU A 30 2.23 -1.25 12.45
CA GLU A 30 2.66 -0.97 13.84
C GLU A 30 2.98 -2.25 14.63
N MET A 31 2.34 -3.37 14.29
CA MET A 31 2.65 -4.68 14.89
C MET A 31 3.95 -5.31 14.35
N GLY A 32 4.60 -4.69 13.37
CA GLY A 32 5.84 -5.20 12.76
C GLY A 32 5.63 -6.45 11.89
N LEU A 33 4.40 -6.69 11.42
CA LEU A 33 4.08 -7.86 10.62
C LEU A 33 4.51 -7.66 9.15
N PRO A 34 5.16 -8.66 8.52
CA PRO A 34 5.44 -8.60 7.09
C PRO A 34 4.16 -8.45 6.30
N THR A 35 4.09 -7.46 5.42
CA THR A 35 2.87 -7.09 4.71
C THR A 35 3.16 -6.91 3.22
N LEU A 36 2.30 -7.46 2.37
CA LEU A 36 2.37 -7.31 0.93
C LEU A 36 0.99 -6.86 0.39
N PRO A 37 0.81 -5.55 0.14
CA PRO A 37 -0.34 -5.03 -0.57
C PRO A 37 -0.25 -5.33 -2.07
N VAL A 38 -1.35 -5.80 -2.66
CA VAL A 38 -1.45 -6.30 -4.03
C VAL A 38 -2.69 -5.71 -4.69
N GLY A 39 -2.51 -5.17 -5.90
CA GLY A 39 -3.60 -4.55 -6.68
C GLY A 39 -3.78 -3.06 -6.38
N ILE A 40 -2.80 -2.44 -5.72
CA ILE A 40 -2.87 -1.05 -5.27
C ILE A 40 -2.89 -0.11 -6.49
N ARG A 41 -3.87 0.79 -6.50
CA ARG A 41 -4.04 1.82 -7.54
C ARG A 41 -4.61 3.14 -7.01
N ALA A 42 -4.83 3.24 -5.71
CA ALA A 42 -5.36 4.42 -5.05
C ALA A 42 -4.70 4.59 -3.69
N ILE A 43 -3.73 5.50 -3.60
CA ILE A 43 -3.13 5.91 -2.34
C ILE A 43 -3.07 7.43 -2.27
N CYS A 44 -2.91 7.98 -1.08
CA CYS A 44 -2.58 9.39 -0.89
C CYS A 44 -1.06 9.59 -0.73
N ARG A 45 -0.65 10.85 -0.62
CA ARG A 45 0.75 11.21 -0.42
C ARG A 45 1.34 10.67 0.89
N GLU A 46 0.57 10.71 1.99
CA GLU A 46 1.01 10.20 3.29
C GLU A 46 1.34 8.70 3.22
N GLU A 47 0.46 7.92 2.60
CA GLU A 47 0.68 6.49 2.41
C GLU A 47 1.89 6.21 1.52
N ALA A 48 2.08 6.98 0.43
CA ALA A 48 3.26 6.86 -0.43
C ALA A 48 4.56 7.15 0.33
N GLU A 49 4.56 8.19 1.18
CA GLU A 49 5.70 8.53 2.05
C GLU A 49 5.96 7.42 3.08
N LEU A 50 4.91 6.81 3.65
CA LEU A 50 5.03 5.69 4.59
C LEU A 50 5.63 4.45 3.92
N ILE A 51 5.12 4.06 2.75
CA ILE A 51 5.62 2.95 1.93
C ILE A 51 7.11 3.14 1.64
N ALA A 52 7.49 4.34 1.18
CA ALA A 52 8.89 4.65 0.89
C ALA A 52 9.76 4.65 2.14
N LYS A 53 9.30 5.22 3.25
CA LYS A 53 10.05 5.28 4.51
C LYS A 53 10.31 3.90 5.10
N GLN A 54 9.31 3.02 5.09
CA GLN A 54 9.40 1.67 5.67
C GLN A 54 9.83 0.60 4.66
N GLN A 55 10.03 0.98 3.38
CA GLN A 55 10.38 0.06 2.29
C GLN A 55 9.38 -1.10 2.18
N ILE A 56 8.08 -0.77 2.26
CA ILE A 56 7.01 -1.76 2.18
C ILE A 56 6.93 -2.28 0.74
N PRO A 57 7.01 -3.60 0.49
CA PRO A 57 6.82 -4.13 -0.84
C PRO A 57 5.36 -3.95 -1.25
N VAL A 58 5.11 -3.33 -2.41
CA VAL A 58 3.76 -3.11 -2.95
C VAL A 58 3.71 -3.60 -4.39
N ILE A 59 2.67 -4.35 -4.71
CA ILE A 59 2.33 -4.75 -6.07
C ILE A 59 1.20 -3.84 -6.57
N CYS A 60 1.52 -3.03 -7.58
CA CYS A 60 0.58 -2.06 -8.15
C CYS A 60 -0.28 -2.72 -9.25
N ASP A 61 -1.54 -2.31 -9.36
CA ASP A 61 -2.45 -2.82 -10.41
C ASP A 61 -1.91 -2.62 -11.82
N ARG A 62 -1.23 -1.50 -12.06
CA ARG A 62 -0.58 -1.19 -13.35
C ARG A 62 0.50 -2.21 -13.71
N ASP A 63 1.23 -2.71 -12.72
CA ASP A 63 2.32 -3.67 -12.95
C ASP A 63 1.74 -5.03 -13.31
N ILE A 64 0.66 -5.44 -12.63
CA ILE A 64 -0.10 -6.66 -12.95
C ILE A 64 -0.66 -6.60 -14.38
N ALA A 65 -1.25 -5.48 -14.77
CA ALA A 65 -1.87 -5.31 -16.08
C ALA A 65 -0.85 -5.28 -17.23
N GLY A 66 0.36 -4.75 -16.98
CA GLY A 66 1.40 -4.60 -17.99
C GLY A 66 2.21 -5.88 -18.22
N ASP A 67 2.61 -6.56 -17.14
CA ASP A 67 3.38 -7.80 -17.19
C ASP A 67 3.34 -8.49 -15.81
N ALA A 68 2.52 -9.54 -15.71
CA ALA A 68 2.31 -10.27 -14.46
C ALA A 68 3.57 -10.94 -13.91
N GLU A 69 4.55 -11.29 -14.75
CA GLU A 69 5.81 -11.90 -14.31
C GLU A 69 6.75 -10.84 -13.73
N LEU A 70 6.79 -9.65 -14.34
CA LEU A 70 7.61 -8.52 -13.90
C LEU A 70 7.23 -7.99 -12.51
N CYS A 71 5.94 -8.12 -12.17
CA CYS A 71 5.34 -7.62 -10.94
C CYS A 71 5.96 -8.25 -9.67
N CYS A 72 6.54 -9.45 -9.79
CA CYS A 72 7.24 -10.12 -8.69
C CYS A 72 8.66 -9.59 -8.46
N PHE A 73 9.24 -8.87 -9.42
CA PHE A 73 10.67 -8.52 -9.42
C PHE A 73 10.96 -7.01 -9.40
N ARG A 74 9.98 -6.15 -9.68
CA ARG A 74 10.13 -4.69 -9.61
C ARG A 74 9.25 -4.09 -8.53
N GLN A 75 9.87 -3.67 -7.43
CA GLN A 75 9.28 -2.70 -6.52
C GLN A 75 9.29 -1.33 -7.22
N HIS A 76 8.15 -0.93 -7.76
CA HIS A 76 8.03 0.38 -8.38
C HIS A 76 7.78 1.49 -7.35
N ASN A 77 8.27 2.69 -7.68
CA ASN A 77 8.04 3.88 -6.89
C ASN A 77 6.54 4.23 -6.96
N CYS A 78 5.84 4.13 -5.83
CA CYS A 78 4.38 4.34 -5.73
C CYS A 78 3.94 5.80 -5.98
N ALA A 79 4.88 6.71 -6.27
CA ALA A 79 4.62 8.12 -6.55
C ALA A 79 3.56 8.37 -7.64
N TYR A 80 3.42 7.46 -8.61
CA TYR A 80 2.43 7.58 -9.69
C TYR A 80 1.01 7.14 -9.31
N LEU A 81 0.81 6.65 -8.08
CA LEU A 81 -0.48 6.17 -7.56
C LEU A 81 -1.15 7.16 -6.60
N VAL A 82 -0.49 8.28 -6.33
CA VAL A 82 -1.02 9.37 -5.50
C VAL A 82 -2.16 10.04 -6.25
N LYS A 83 -3.38 9.94 -5.71
CA LYS A 83 -4.55 10.68 -6.20
C LYS A 83 -4.53 12.13 -5.73
#